data_AF-A0A8K0VFN2-F1
#
_entry.id   AF-A0A8K0VFN2-F1
#
_cell.length_a   1.000
_cell.length_b   1.000
_cell.length_c   1.000
_cell.angle_alpha   90.00
_cell.angle_beta   90.00
_cell.angle_gamma   90.00
#
_symmetry.space_group_name_H-M   'P 1'
#
loop_
_entity.id
_entity.type
_entity.pdbx_description
1 polymer ?
#
loop_
_entity_poly.entity_id
_entity_poly.type
_entity_poly.pdbx_seq_one_letter_code
_entity_poly.pdbx_strand_id
1 'polypeptide(L)'
;MERPDPFESRRRDDTAMSTDERQLCKQEPFVFAADLFETSALGWNQVLNFLRDAVQNHLRDEAVERVQVLGQAKALVDRASRYFDETIRFIDARGDIRWPIWSPGAAQMASRLRCDFEALRSDAVELSTICQETINIAMNNISSRTAQQASFEGKDIHTITSLAYLFIPFSLAATVFGMNVAELEPPPSITLS
;
A
#
# COMPACT_ATOMS: atom_id res chain seq x y z
N MET A 1 -6.11 -21.51 19.11
CA MET A 1 -5.21 -22.52 18.51
C MET A 1 -4.00 -21.76 18.00
N GLU A 2 -2.87 -21.84 18.69
CA GLU A 2 -1.60 -21.27 18.21
C GLU A 2 -1.16 -22.08 17.00
N ARG A 3 -0.85 -21.40 15.89
CA ARG A 3 -0.23 -22.02 14.72
C ARG A 3 1.20 -22.40 15.15
N PRO A 4 1.61 -23.68 15.07
CA PRO A 4 2.97 -24.07 15.42
C PRO A 4 3.94 -23.23 14.59
N ASP A 5 4.94 -22.63 15.24
CA ASP A 5 5.94 -21.79 14.59
C ASP A 5 6.72 -22.68 13.61
N PRO A 6 6.59 -22.45 12.29
CA PRO A 6 7.23 -23.32 11.30
C PRO A 6 8.76 -23.29 11.42
N PHE A 7 9.32 -22.30 12.13
CA PHE A 7 10.76 -22.10 12.30
C PHE A 7 11.33 -22.64 13.62
N GLU A 8 10.55 -23.42 14.40
CA GLU A 8 11.03 -24.01 15.67
C GLU A 8 12.29 -24.88 15.52
N SER A 9 12.57 -25.42 14.32
CA SER A 9 13.76 -26.24 14.03
C SER A 9 15.07 -25.53 14.39
N ARG A 10 15.13 -24.20 14.22
CA ARG A 10 16.34 -23.38 14.45
C ARG A 10 16.40 -22.67 15.78
N ARG A 11 15.32 -22.68 16.54
CA ARG A 11 15.31 -22.12 17.89
C ARG A 11 16.15 -22.97 18.87
N ARG A 12 16.59 -24.15 18.45
CA ARG A 12 17.12 -25.21 19.32
C ARG A 12 18.64 -25.24 19.52
N ASP A 13 19.44 -24.48 18.76
CA ASP A 13 20.89 -24.45 18.96
C ASP A 13 21.51 -23.16 18.41
N ASP A 14 22.38 -22.50 19.20
CA ASP A 14 23.17 -21.31 18.79
C ASP A 14 24.21 -21.62 17.67
N THR A 15 24.19 -22.84 17.13
CA THR A 15 25.02 -23.26 16.00
C THR A 15 24.20 -23.32 14.72
N ALA A 16 24.62 -22.59 13.69
CA ALA A 16 23.96 -22.51 12.39
C ALA A 16 23.68 -23.87 11.71
N MET A 17 24.44 -24.92 12.04
CA MET A 17 24.26 -26.27 11.51
C MET A 17 24.72 -27.32 12.53
N SER A 18 23.88 -28.32 12.79
CA SER A 18 24.19 -29.43 13.70
C SER A 18 25.34 -30.29 13.17
N THR A 19 25.98 -31.07 14.04
CA THR A 19 27.09 -31.95 13.66
C THR A 19 26.68 -33.01 12.63
N ASP A 20 25.44 -33.50 12.72
CA ASP A 20 24.88 -34.49 11.80
C ASP A 20 24.61 -33.87 10.42
N GLU A 21 24.05 -32.65 10.38
CA GLU A 21 23.84 -31.90 9.14
C GLU A 21 25.17 -31.53 8.46
N ARG A 22 26.22 -31.19 9.22
CA ARG A 22 27.56 -30.95 8.64
C ARG A 22 28.14 -32.20 7.99
N GLN A 23 27.90 -33.38 8.58
CA GLN A 23 28.38 -34.62 8.01
C GLN A 23 27.58 -35.00 6.75
N LEU A 24 26.27 -34.72 6.75
CA LEU A 24 25.41 -34.89 5.58
C LEU A 24 25.79 -33.91 4.46
N CYS A 25 26.17 -32.68 4.79
CA CYS A 25 26.61 -31.63 3.86
C CYS A 25 27.87 -32.02 3.08
N LYS A 26 28.78 -32.80 3.68
CA LYS A 26 29.95 -33.35 2.97
C LYS A 26 29.57 -34.39 1.92
N GLN A 27 28.42 -35.04 2.08
CA GLN A 27 27.93 -36.07 1.17
C GLN A 27 26.98 -35.48 0.12
N GLU A 28 26.20 -34.46 0.51
CA GLU A 28 25.09 -33.93 -0.27
C GLU A 28 25.14 -32.38 -0.28
N PRO A 29 25.58 -31.76 -1.39
CA PRO A 29 25.66 -30.30 -1.51
C PRO A 29 24.31 -29.58 -1.32
N PHE A 30 23.19 -30.28 -1.52
CA PHE A 30 21.86 -29.73 -1.28
C PHE A 30 21.66 -29.30 0.18
N VAL A 31 22.27 -29.99 1.14
CA VAL A 31 22.13 -29.69 2.56
C VAL A 31 22.65 -28.29 2.88
N PHE A 32 23.76 -27.88 2.23
CA PHE A 32 24.28 -26.52 2.32
C PHE A 32 23.31 -25.48 1.77
N ALA A 33 22.71 -25.77 0.60
CA ALA A 33 21.73 -24.87 0.00
C ALA A 33 20.48 -24.75 0.88
N ALA A 34 20.00 -25.86 1.44
CA ALA A 34 18.85 -25.87 2.33
C ALA A 34 19.09 -25.02 3.59
N ASP A 35 20.27 -25.11 4.19
CA ASP A 35 20.69 -24.25 5.31
C ASP A 35 20.68 -22.76 4.96
N LEU A 36 21.16 -22.40 3.77
CA LEU A 36 21.10 -21.02 3.27
C LEU A 36 19.65 -20.55 3.08
N PHE A 37 18.79 -21.40 2.49
CA PHE A 37 17.39 -21.06 2.25
C PHE A 37 16.60 -20.95 3.55
N GLU A 38 16.89 -21.77 4.55
CA GLU A 38 16.25 -21.68 5.86
C GLU A 38 16.69 -20.40 6.60
N THR A 39 17.97 -20.00 6.48
CA THR A 39 18.44 -18.68 6.96
C THR A 39 17.71 -17.53 6.27
N SER A 40 17.54 -17.62 4.94
CA SER A 40 16.77 -16.65 4.16
C SER A 40 15.32 -16.59 4.63
N ALA A 41 14.70 -17.75 4.89
CA ALA A 41 13.31 -17.85 5.36
C ALA A 41 13.10 -17.14 6.70
N LEU A 42 14.04 -17.27 7.64
CA LEU A 42 14.03 -16.51 8.90
C LEU A 42 14.11 -15.00 8.68
N GLY A 43 15.00 -14.55 7.79
CA GLY A 43 15.12 -13.14 7.44
C GLY A 43 13.82 -12.59 6.84
N TRP A 44 13.20 -13.36 5.95
CA TRP A 44 11.90 -13.01 5.37
C TRP A 44 10.78 -12.96 6.41
N ASN A 45 10.74 -13.89 7.35
CA ASN A 45 9.79 -13.85 8.45
C ASN A 45 9.90 -12.54 9.25
N GLN A 46 11.13 -12.15 9.63
CA GLN A 46 11.37 -10.89 10.34
C GLN A 46 10.92 -9.66 9.53
N VAL A 47 11.20 -9.65 8.23
CA VAL A 47 10.74 -8.58 7.33
C VAL A 47 9.22 -8.53 7.25
N LEU A 48 8.54 -9.67 7.10
CA LEU A 48 7.09 -9.74 7.05
C LEU A 48 6.45 -9.29 8.37
N ASN A 49 7.02 -9.66 9.51
CA ASN A 49 6.56 -9.19 10.82
C ASN A 49 6.75 -7.69 10.98
N PHE A 50 7.90 -7.16 10.58
CA PHE A 50 8.15 -5.72 10.58
C PHE A 50 7.15 -4.97 9.70
N LEU A 51 6.90 -5.45 8.48
CA LEU A 51 5.91 -4.84 7.59
C LEU A 51 4.49 -4.92 8.17
N ARG A 52 4.13 -6.04 8.80
CA ARG A 52 2.84 -6.21 9.47
C ARG A 52 2.66 -5.18 10.58
N ASP A 53 3.68 -5.00 11.43
CA ASP A 53 3.67 -4.00 12.49
C ASP A 53 3.64 -2.56 11.94
N ALA A 54 4.44 -2.27 10.91
CA ALA A 54 4.46 -0.97 10.26
C ALA A 54 3.09 -0.60 9.67
N VAL A 55 2.43 -1.54 8.99
CA VAL A 55 1.10 -1.34 8.41
C VAL A 55 0.03 -1.11 9.47
N GLN A 56 0.11 -1.82 10.61
CA GLN A 56 -0.89 -1.72 11.67
C GLN A 56 -0.71 -0.50 12.57
N ASN A 57 0.54 -0.18 12.95
CA ASN A 57 0.83 0.73 14.05
C ASN A 57 1.40 2.09 13.61
N HIS A 58 2.06 2.16 12.44
CA HIS A 58 2.87 3.33 12.07
C HIS A 58 2.25 4.22 10.98
N LEU A 59 1.12 3.83 10.39
CA LEU A 59 0.46 4.60 9.32
C LEU A 59 -0.55 5.64 9.86
N ARG A 60 -0.11 6.50 10.79
CA ARG A 60 -0.91 7.63 11.31
C ARG A 60 -0.76 8.92 10.49
N ASP A 61 0.11 8.94 9.48
CA ASP A 61 0.41 10.11 8.64
C ASP A 61 -0.68 10.45 7.62
N GLU A 62 -0.47 11.57 6.92
CA GLU A 62 -1.36 12.09 5.88
C GLU A 62 -1.76 10.99 4.88
N ALA A 63 -3.03 11.02 4.46
CA ALA A 63 -3.64 9.92 3.71
C ALA A 63 -2.91 9.60 2.40
N VAL A 64 -2.30 10.59 1.75
CA VAL A 64 -1.55 10.42 0.49
C VAL A 64 -0.23 9.69 0.72
N GLU A 65 0.55 10.10 1.71
CA GLU A 65 1.82 9.46 2.07
C GLU A 65 1.58 8.01 2.53
N ARG A 66 0.53 7.79 3.32
CA ARG A 66 0.09 6.46 3.73
C ARG A 66 -0.19 5.54 2.53
N VAL A 67 -0.89 6.02 1.50
CA VAL A 67 -1.15 5.24 0.29
C VAL A 67 0.14 4.88 -0.44
N GLN A 68 1.09 5.82 -0.50
CA GLN A 68 2.39 5.59 -1.15
C GLN A 68 3.21 4.53 -0.41
N VAL A 69 3.34 4.63 0.92
CA VAL A 69 4.06 3.66 1.75
C VAL A 69 3.43 2.28 1.66
N LEU A 70 2.09 2.19 1.76
CA LEU A 70 1.37 0.93 1.56
C LEU A 70 1.58 0.34 0.17
N GLY A 71 1.62 1.17 -0.87
CA GLY A 71 1.89 0.74 -2.24
C GLY A 71 3.29 0.14 -2.37
N GLN A 72 4.29 0.74 -1.73
CA GLN A 72 5.66 0.21 -1.70
C GLN A 72 5.75 -1.11 -0.92
N ALA A 73 5.14 -1.18 0.26
CA ALA A 73 5.08 -2.40 1.07
C ALA A 73 4.40 -3.54 0.28
N LYS A 74 3.26 -3.26 -0.36
CA LYS A 74 2.57 -4.21 -1.24
C LYS A 74 3.47 -4.71 -2.36
N ALA A 75 4.14 -3.79 -3.08
CA ALA A 75 5.02 -4.17 -4.19
C ALA A 75 6.19 -5.06 -3.74
N LEU A 76 6.74 -4.81 -2.54
CA LEU A 76 7.77 -5.64 -1.93
C LEU A 76 7.24 -7.03 -1.61
N VAL A 77 6.07 -7.12 -0.96
CA VAL A 77 5.46 -8.40 -0.56
C VAL A 77 5.02 -9.22 -1.78
N ASP A 78 4.49 -8.59 -2.82
CA ASP A 78 4.15 -9.27 -4.09
C ASP A 78 5.39 -9.83 -4.80
N ARG A 79 6.53 -9.14 -4.69
CA ARG A 79 7.81 -9.65 -5.20
C ARG A 79 8.32 -10.81 -4.35
N ALA A 80 8.23 -10.71 -3.03
CA ALA A 80 8.59 -11.78 -2.11
C ALA A 80 7.76 -13.05 -2.38
N SER A 81 6.45 -12.90 -2.58
CA SER A 81 5.54 -14.01 -2.90
C SER A 81 5.97 -14.78 -4.16
N ARG A 82 6.35 -14.06 -5.23
CA ARG A 82 6.91 -14.69 -6.45
C ARG A 82 8.22 -15.42 -6.19
N TYR A 83 9.11 -14.83 -5.40
CA TYR A 83 10.37 -15.47 -5.00
C TYR A 83 10.11 -16.76 -4.20
N PHE A 84 9.12 -16.77 -3.30
CA PHE A 84 8.74 -17.97 -2.56
C PHE A 84 8.17 -19.04 -3.49
N ASP A 85 7.33 -18.66 -4.47
CA ASP A 85 6.82 -19.57 -5.50
C ASP A 85 7.94 -20.21 -6.34
N GLU A 86 8.93 -19.41 -6.75
CA GLU A 86 10.10 -19.91 -7.48
C GLU A 86 10.93 -20.87 -6.63
N THR A 87 11.10 -20.56 -5.35
CA THR A 87 11.87 -21.39 -4.41
C THR A 87 11.15 -22.72 -4.14
N ILE A 88 9.82 -22.71 -3.95
CA ILE A 88 9.01 -23.93 -3.80
C ILE A 88 9.13 -24.79 -5.06
N ARG A 89 9.02 -24.19 -6.25
CA ARG A 89 9.19 -24.92 -7.53
C ARG A 89 10.58 -25.52 -7.67
N PHE A 90 11.62 -24.82 -7.24
CA PHE A 90 12.97 -25.33 -7.22
C PHE A 90 13.11 -26.55 -6.29
N ILE A 91 12.52 -26.49 -5.09
CA ILE A 91 12.52 -27.60 -4.13
C ILE A 91 11.68 -28.79 -4.65
N ASP A 92 10.59 -28.52 -5.38
CA ASP A 92 9.70 -29.54 -5.95
C ASP A 92 10.23 -30.16 -7.26
N ALA A 93 11.10 -29.46 -7.99
CA ALA A 93 11.82 -30.00 -9.14
C ALA A 93 12.88 -31.07 -8.76
N ARG A 94 12.91 -31.47 -7.48
CA ARG A 94 13.71 -32.58 -6.96
C ARG A 94 13.39 -33.88 -7.72
N GLY A 95 14.44 -34.60 -8.13
CA GLY A 95 14.32 -35.89 -8.82
C GLY A 95 14.31 -35.83 -10.35
N ASP A 96 14.51 -34.66 -10.96
CA ASP A 96 14.91 -34.59 -12.38
C ASP A 96 16.29 -35.27 -12.56
N ILE A 97 16.57 -35.84 -13.74
CA ILE A 97 17.76 -36.65 -14.08
C ILE A 97 19.09 -35.93 -13.75
N ARG A 98 19.05 -34.60 -13.59
CA ARG A 98 20.19 -33.73 -13.29
C ARG A 98 20.49 -33.61 -11.78
N TRP A 99 19.66 -34.15 -10.90
CA TRP A 99 19.84 -34.04 -9.45
C TRP A 99 20.45 -35.32 -8.86
N PRO A 100 21.39 -35.20 -7.89
CA PRO A 100 21.94 -36.35 -7.19
C PRO A 100 20.85 -37.09 -6.41
N ILE A 101 21.03 -38.41 -6.21
CA ILE A 101 20.13 -39.25 -5.41
C ILE A 101 20.16 -38.74 -3.97
N TRP A 102 19.00 -38.44 -3.40
CA TRP A 102 18.90 -37.91 -2.04
C TRP A 102 18.85 -39.02 -0.99
N SER A 103 19.58 -38.79 0.09
CA SER A 103 19.40 -39.50 1.34
C SER A 103 18.01 -39.19 1.93
N PRO A 104 17.48 -40.09 2.77
CA PRO A 104 16.25 -39.82 3.52
C PRO A 104 16.33 -38.54 4.36
N GLY A 105 17.53 -38.18 4.85
CA GLY A 105 17.78 -36.95 5.60
C GLY A 105 17.59 -35.69 4.76
N ALA A 106 18.19 -35.63 3.57
CA ALA A 106 18.00 -34.49 2.66
C ALA A 106 16.56 -34.37 2.17
N ALA A 107 15.87 -35.49 1.92
CA ALA A 107 14.46 -35.49 1.55
C ALA A 107 13.57 -34.91 2.67
N GLN A 108 13.83 -35.26 3.92
CA GLN A 108 13.12 -34.70 5.07
C GLN A 108 13.37 -33.19 5.20
N MET A 109 14.62 -32.75 5.05
CA MET A 109 14.97 -31.33 5.14
C MET A 109 14.35 -30.51 4.01
N ALA A 110 14.36 -31.02 2.78
CA ALA A 110 13.65 -30.39 1.66
C ALA A 110 12.15 -30.26 1.92
N SER A 111 11.52 -31.28 2.52
CA SER A 111 10.10 -31.23 2.86
C SER A 111 9.78 -30.20 3.94
N ARG A 112 10.66 -30.01 4.92
CA ARG A 112 10.52 -28.96 5.95
C ARG A 112 10.66 -27.59 5.31
N LEU A 113 11.73 -27.37 4.56
CA LEU A 113 11.99 -26.13 3.87
C LEU A 113 10.83 -25.72 2.95
N ARG A 114 10.26 -26.69 2.22
CA ARG A 114 9.06 -26.48 1.40
C ARG A 114 7.88 -25.98 2.23
N CYS A 115 7.62 -26.60 3.39
CA CYS A 115 6.56 -26.19 4.31
C CYS A 115 6.77 -24.76 4.82
N ASP A 116 8.01 -24.38 5.13
CA ASP A 116 8.35 -23.04 5.62
C ASP A 116 8.11 -21.98 4.55
N PHE A 117 8.53 -22.24 3.30
CA PHE A 117 8.26 -21.32 2.19
C PHE A 117 6.78 -21.28 1.80
N GLU A 118 6.03 -22.37 1.95
CA GLU A 118 4.58 -22.36 1.79
C GLU A 118 3.90 -21.47 2.84
N ALA A 119 4.37 -21.51 4.10
CA ALA A 119 3.89 -20.64 5.16
C ALA A 119 4.23 -19.16 4.87
N LEU A 120 5.47 -18.84 4.51
CA LEU A 120 5.89 -17.48 4.14
C LEU A 120 5.10 -16.93 2.96
N ARG A 121 4.82 -17.77 1.95
CA ARG A 121 3.98 -17.41 0.81
C ARG A 121 2.57 -17.09 1.23
N SER A 122 1.97 -17.92 2.08
CA SER A 122 0.64 -17.67 2.63
C SER A 122 0.58 -16.32 3.35
N ASP A 123 1.56 -16.07 4.22
CA ASP A 123 1.61 -14.85 5.03
C ASP A 123 1.87 -13.60 4.17
N ALA A 124 2.67 -13.72 3.11
CA ALA A 124 2.88 -12.66 2.13
C ALA A 124 1.59 -12.34 1.34
N VAL A 125 0.86 -13.36 0.89
CA VAL A 125 -0.42 -13.16 0.18
C VAL A 125 -1.46 -12.48 1.09
N GLU A 126 -1.54 -12.90 2.35
CA GLU A 126 -2.38 -12.26 3.36
C GLU A 126 -2.01 -10.78 3.53
N LEU A 127 -0.73 -10.47 3.77
CA LEU A 127 -0.25 -9.11 3.98
C LEU A 127 -0.46 -8.22 2.75
N SER A 128 -0.27 -8.77 1.54
CA SER A 128 -0.55 -8.05 0.28
C SER A 128 -2.02 -7.68 0.15
N THR A 129 -2.92 -8.59 0.55
CA THR A 129 -4.37 -8.34 0.56
C THR A 129 -4.73 -7.24 1.55
N ILE A 130 -4.20 -7.31 2.78
CA ILE A 130 -4.39 -6.28 3.80
C ILE A 130 -3.91 -4.91 3.31
N CYS A 131 -2.74 -4.85 2.67
CA CYS A 131 -2.23 -3.60 2.10
C CYS A 131 -3.18 -3.04 1.04
N GLN A 132 -3.68 -3.88 0.14
CA GLN A 132 -4.60 -3.47 -0.92
C GLN A 132 -5.93 -2.95 -0.37
N GLU A 133 -6.51 -3.64 0.61
CA GLU A 133 -7.74 -3.21 1.28
C GLU A 133 -7.54 -1.87 1.98
N THR A 134 -6.40 -1.72 2.68
CA THR A 134 -6.06 -0.48 3.38
C THR A 134 -5.87 0.69 2.41
N ILE A 135 -5.23 0.46 1.25
CA ILE A 135 -5.09 1.45 0.19
C ILE A 135 -6.47 1.88 -0.33
N ASN A 136 -7.35 0.91 -0.60
CA ASN A 136 -8.70 1.20 -1.10
C ASN A 136 -9.51 2.05 -0.11
N ILE A 137 -9.44 1.71 1.19
CA ILE A 137 -10.09 2.49 2.25
C ILE A 137 -9.52 3.92 2.30
N ALA A 138 -8.19 4.06 2.26
CA ALA A 138 -7.54 5.36 2.28
C ALA A 138 -7.92 6.22 1.07
N MET A 139 -7.92 5.65 -0.13
CA MET A 139 -8.33 6.34 -1.37
C MET A 139 -9.81 6.76 -1.36
N ASN A 140 -10.70 5.90 -0.83
CA ASN A 140 -12.11 6.25 -0.68
C ASN A 140 -12.30 7.43 0.27
N ASN A 141 -11.54 7.46 1.38
CA ASN A 141 -11.58 8.57 2.33
C ASN A 141 -11.04 9.87 1.71
N ILE A 142 -9.94 9.82 0.94
CA ILE A 142 -9.42 10.98 0.21
C ILE A 142 -10.48 11.50 -0.76
N SER A 143 -11.05 10.62 -1.59
CA SER A 143 -12.05 10.99 -2.60
C SER A 143 -13.30 11.61 -1.96
N SER A 144 -13.74 11.06 -0.81
CA SER A 144 -14.87 11.60 -0.05
C SER A 144 -14.60 13.00 0.48
N ARG A 145 -13.39 13.25 1.03
CA ARG A 145 -12.99 14.58 1.51
C ARG A 145 -12.91 15.58 0.36
N THR A 146 -12.29 15.21 -0.76
CA THR A 146 -12.20 16.07 -1.95
C THR A 146 -13.59 16.42 -2.49
N ALA A 147 -14.52 15.45 -2.51
CA ALA A 147 -15.90 15.70 -2.93
C ALA A 147 -16.66 16.65 -1.99
N GLN A 148 -16.47 16.52 -0.68
CA GLN A 148 -17.05 17.45 0.30
C GLN A 148 -16.48 18.86 0.15
N GLN A 149 -15.17 18.98 -0.06
CA GLN A 149 -14.52 20.28 -0.25
C GLN A 149 -15.01 20.96 -1.54
N ALA A 150 -15.07 20.24 -2.67
CA ALA A 150 -15.61 20.76 -3.92
C ALA A 150 -17.08 21.21 -3.77
N SER A 151 -17.87 20.49 -2.97
CA SER A 151 -19.26 20.87 -2.67
C SER A 151 -19.35 22.14 -1.82
N PHE A 152 -18.39 22.37 -0.93
CA PHE A 152 -18.32 23.58 -0.13
C PHE A 152 -17.91 24.79 -0.98
N GLU A 153 -16.86 24.64 -1.79
CA GLU A 153 -16.43 25.67 -2.74
C GLU A 153 -17.55 26.05 -3.73
N GLY A 154 -18.32 25.07 -4.22
CA GLY A 154 -19.48 25.33 -5.07
C GLY A 154 -20.59 26.14 -4.37
N LYS A 155 -20.81 25.94 -3.06
CA LYS A 155 -21.78 26.70 -2.28
C LYS A 155 -21.33 28.15 -2.04
N ASP A 156 -20.05 28.36 -1.77
CA ASP A 156 -19.51 29.70 -1.55
C ASP A 156 -19.56 30.54 -2.84
N ILE A 157 -19.22 29.94 -3.98
CA ILE A 157 -19.33 30.59 -5.30
C ILE A 157 -20.79 30.99 -5.59
N HIS A 158 -21.75 30.12 -5.28
CA HIS A 158 -23.17 30.42 -5.49
C HIS A 158 -23.63 31.62 -4.63
N THR A 159 -23.17 31.70 -3.39
CA THR A 159 -23.52 32.79 -2.46
C THR A 159 -22.97 34.13 -2.95
N ILE A 160 -21.69 34.16 -3.35
CA ILE A 160 -21.04 35.37 -3.88
C ILE A 160 -21.71 35.81 -5.19
N THR A 161 -22.00 34.87 -6.08
CA THR A 161 -22.63 35.16 -7.39
C THR A 161 -24.05 35.70 -7.22
N SER A 162 -24.83 35.13 -6.30
CA SER A 162 -26.18 35.61 -5.99
C SER A 162 -26.16 37.04 -5.43
N LEU A 163 -25.21 37.35 -4.54
CA LEU A 163 -25.06 38.69 -3.99
C LEU A 163 -24.63 39.70 -5.07
N ALA A 164 -23.72 39.32 -5.96
CA ALA A 164 -23.29 40.16 -7.08
C ALA A 164 -24.44 40.48 -8.04
N TYR A 165 -25.31 39.51 -8.32
CA TYR A 165 -26.49 39.71 -9.17
C TYR A 165 -27.49 40.74 -8.62
N LEU A 166 -27.60 40.86 -7.30
CA LEU A 166 -28.44 41.87 -6.66
C LEU A 166 -27.74 43.24 -6.62
N PHE A 167 -26.45 43.25 -6.26
CA PHE A 167 -25.73 44.48 -6.01
C PHE A 167 -25.42 45.25 -7.30
N ILE A 168 -25.07 44.57 -8.40
CA ILE A 168 -24.70 45.21 -9.68
C ILE A 168 -25.82 46.11 -10.24
N PRO A 169 -27.07 45.64 -10.44
CA PRO A 169 -28.15 46.48 -10.97
C PRO A 169 -28.56 47.58 -9.98
N PHE A 170 -28.52 47.31 -8.67
CA PHE A 170 -28.84 48.31 -7.65
C PHE A 170 -27.79 49.43 -7.60
N SER A 171 -26.52 49.06 -7.73
CA SER A 171 -25.40 50.00 -7.85
C SER A 171 -25.54 50.84 -9.10
N LEU A 172 -25.86 50.23 -10.25
CA LEU A 172 -26.09 50.95 -11.51
C LEU A 172 -27.22 51.97 -11.37
N ALA A 173 -28.36 51.57 -10.78
CA ALA A 173 -29.48 52.47 -10.52
C ALA A 173 -29.06 53.63 -9.61
N ALA A 174 -28.35 53.35 -8.52
CA ALA A 174 -27.84 54.37 -7.62
C ALA A 174 -26.86 55.33 -8.32
N THR A 175 -26.05 54.85 -9.27
CA THR A 175 -25.17 55.71 -10.07
C THR A 175 -25.95 56.58 -11.06
N VAL A 176 -26.94 56.02 -11.75
CA VAL A 176 -27.80 56.78 -12.69
C VAL A 176 -28.59 57.87 -11.98
N PHE A 177 -29.14 57.59 -10.80
CA PHE A 177 -29.90 58.57 -10.01
C PHE A 177 -29.03 59.45 -9.10
N GLY A 178 -27.78 59.05 -8.83
CA GLY A 178 -26.82 59.80 -8.03
C GLY A 178 -25.94 60.74 -8.84
N MET A 179 -25.84 60.54 -10.16
CA MET A 179 -25.30 61.53 -11.07
C MET A 179 -26.28 62.73 -11.10
N ASN A 180 -25.79 63.93 -10.80
CA ASN A 180 -26.51 65.18 -11.01
C ASN A 180 -26.85 65.31 -12.51
N VAL A 181 -28.00 64.79 -12.93
CA VAL A 181 -28.51 64.96 -14.29
C VAL A 181 -28.95 66.43 -14.39
N ALA A 182 -28.13 67.24 -15.06
CA ALA A 182 -28.40 68.66 -15.31
C ALA A 182 -29.49 68.90 -16.38
N GLU A 183 -30.33 67.92 -16.69
CA GLU A 183 -31.35 68.01 -17.74
C GLU A 183 -32.75 67.68 -17.18
N LEU A 184 -33.28 68.64 -16.43
CA LEU A 184 -34.72 68.92 -16.36
C LEU A 184 -34.92 70.41 -16.67
N GLU A 185 -34.29 70.93 -17.72
CA GLU A 185 -34.65 72.26 -18.24
C GLU A 185 -35.94 72.16 -19.07
N PRO A 186 -36.94 73.01 -18.80
CA PRO A 186 -38.18 73.03 -19.56
C PRO A 186 -37.91 73.48 -21.01
N PRO A 187 -38.71 73.02 -21.99
CA PRO A 187 -38.47 73.33 -23.40
C PRO A 187 -38.49 74.85 -23.65
N PRO A 188 -37.65 75.38 -24.55
CA PRO A 188 -37.62 76.80 -24.82
C PRO A 188 -38.99 77.24 -25.37
N SER A 189 -39.66 78.11 -24.63
CA SER A 189 -40.91 78.74 -25.02
C SER A 189 -40.70 79.53 -26.30
N ILE A 190 -41.40 79.11 -27.36
CA ILE A 190 -41.47 79.81 -28.64
C ILE A 190 -42.10 81.18 -28.38
N THR A 191 -41.30 82.25 -28.49
CA THR A 191 -41.81 83.62 -28.50
C THR A 191 -41.90 84.09 -29.95
N LEU A 192 -43.14 84.26 -30.40
CA LEU A 192 -43.51 84.97 -31.62
C LEU A 192 -43.26 86.48 -31.40
N SER A 193 -42.42 87.07 -32.24
CA SER A 193 -42.46 88.49 -32.62
C SER A 193 -41.90 88.67 -34.02
#